data_AF-A0A5B6VCP8-F1
#
_entry.id   AF-A0A5B6VCP8-F1
#
_cell.length_a   1.000
_cell.length_b   1.000
_cell.length_c   1.000
_cell.angle_alpha   90.00
_cell.angle_beta   90.00
_cell.angle_gamma   90.00
#
_symmetry.space_group_name_H-M   'P 1'
#
loop_
_entity.id
_entity.type
_entity.pdbx_description
1 polymer ?
#
loop_
_entity_poly.entity_id
_entity_poly.type
_entity_poly.pdbx_seq_one_letter_code
_entity_poly.pdbx_strand_id
1 'polypeptide(L)'
;MKEQVKKFKIGIITLNYETFKMNLEENIKKMFDRFTIIINGLKCYGEIYPNEKLVRKILRSLPKSWEAKVTTNKETGFRNINFR
;
A
#
# COMPACT_ATOMS: atom_id res chain seq x y z
N MET A 1 4.69 5.44 -31.12
CA MET A 1 4.57 6.43 -30.00
C MET A 1 3.62 5.96 -28.90
N LYS A 2 2.36 5.57 -29.20
CA LYS A 2 1.36 5.15 -28.19
C LYS A 2 1.80 3.99 -27.27
N GLU A 3 2.44 2.96 -27.83
CA GLU A 3 2.93 1.82 -27.04
C GLU A 3 4.11 2.15 -26.12
N GLN A 4 5.01 3.05 -26.56
CA GLN A 4 6.13 3.50 -25.71
C GLN A 4 5.63 4.32 -24.52
N VAL A 5 4.65 5.20 -24.75
CA VAL A 5 3.98 5.97 -23.70
C VAL A 5 3.27 5.05 -22.71
N LYS A 6 2.62 3.99 -23.20
CA LYS A 6 1.96 2.98 -22.35
C LYS A 6 2.98 2.27 -21.45
N LYS A 7 4.08 1.76 -22.01
CA LYS A 7 5.15 1.10 -21.25
C LYS A 7 5.78 2.02 -20.20
N PHE A 8 6.03 3.28 -20.57
CA PHE A 8 6.56 4.28 -19.64
C PHE A 8 5.60 4.51 -18.46
N LYS A 9 4.30 4.70 -18.73
CA LYS A 9 3.28 4.89 -17.69
C LYS A 9 3.19 3.69 -16.74
N ILE A 10 3.22 2.47 -17.27
CA ILE A 10 3.26 1.25 -16.45
C ILE A 10 4.51 1.26 -15.56
N GLY A 11 5.69 1.54 -16.13
CA GLY A 11 6.94 1.62 -15.38
C GLY A 11 6.90 2.62 -14.21
N ILE A 12 6.33 3.82 -14.43
CA ILE A 12 6.16 4.81 -13.37
C ILE A 12 5.22 4.31 -12.26
N ILE A 13 4.10 3.68 -12.61
CA ILE A 13 3.14 3.18 -11.61
C ILE A 13 3.75 2.01 -10.83
N THR A 14 4.47 1.11 -11.50
CA THR A 14 5.21 0.02 -10.86
C THR A 14 6.25 0.57 -9.88
N LEU A 15 7.03 1.58 -10.28
CA LEU A 15 8.00 2.23 -9.41
C LEU A 15 7.34 2.89 -8.19
N ASN A 16 6.21 3.57 -8.39
CA ASN A 16 5.43 4.16 -7.30
C ASN A 16 4.91 3.10 -6.33
N TYR A 17 4.49 1.93 -6.83
CA TYR A 17 4.12 0.80 -5.97
C TYR A 17 5.33 0.28 -5.20
N GLU A 18 6.46 0.02 -5.86
CA GLU A 18 7.65 -0.55 -5.24
C GLU A 18 8.25 0.35 -4.16
N THR A 19 8.27 1.67 -4.40
CA THR A 19 8.83 2.67 -3.47
C THR A 19 7.80 3.21 -2.47
N PHE A 20 6.55 2.76 -2.54
CA PHE A 20 5.45 3.27 -1.71
C PHE A 20 5.78 3.19 -0.21
N LYS A 21 5.70 4.34 0.45
CA LYS A 21 5.81 4.53 1.91
C LYS A 21 4.80 5.57 2.38
N MET A 22 4.43 5.50 3.65
CA MET A 22 3.67 6.53 4.34
C MET A 22 4.58 7.72 4.60
N ASN A 23 4.08 8.93 4.35
CA ASN A 23 4.81 10.15 4.68
C ASN A 23 4.64 10.49 6.17
N LEU A 24 5.60 11.19 6.77
CA LEU A 24 5.61 11.48 8.22
C LEU A 24 4.37 12.27 8.70
N GLU A 25 3.90 13.22 7.90
CA GLU A 25 2.76 14.10 8.24
C GLU A 25 1.44 13.62 7.62
N GLU A 26 1.48 12.51 6.88
CA GLU A 26 0.31 11.97 6.25
C GLU A 26 -0.50 11.14 7.25
N ASN A 27 -1.83 11.22 7.16
CA ASN A 27 -2.69 10.33 7.94
C ASN A 27 -2.95 9.01 7.21
N ILE A 28 -3.34 7.98 7.97
CA ILE A 28 -3.56 6.63 7.44
C ILE A 28 -4.56 6.62 6.27
N LYS A 29 -5.62 7.41 6.33
CA LYS A 29 -6.64 7.49 5.27
C LYS A 29 -6.05 8.00 3.95
N LYS A 30 -5.31 9.12 3.99
CA LYS A 30 -4.64 9.70 2.82
C LYS A 30 -3.63 8.72 2.21
N MET A 31 -2.91 7.99 3.06
CA MET A 31 -1.99 6.93 2.63
C MET A 31 -2.73 5.81 1.88
N PHE A 32 -3.84 5.30 2.42
CA PHE A 32 -4.68 4.30 1.75
C PHE A 32 -5.28 4.82 0.44
N ASP A 33 -5.73 6.08 0.39
CA ASP A 33 -6.27 6.70 -0.82
C ASP A 33 -5.20 6.71 -1.94
N ARG A 34 -3.95 7.12 -1.63
CA ARG A 34 -2.82 7.06 -2.59
C ARG A 34 -2.50 5.63 -3.01
N PHE A 35 -2.49 4.69 -2.07
CA PHE A 35 -2.24 3.28 -2.36
C PHE A 35 -3.28 2.72 -3.33
N THR A 36 -4.55 3.04 -3.11
CA THR A 36 -5.67 2.60 -3.95
C THR A 36 -5.55 3.14 -5.38
N ILE A 37 -5.13 4.40 -5.55
CA ILE A 37 -4.88 4.99 -6.87
C ILE A 37 -3.81 4.18 -7.63
N ILE A 38 -2.72 3.80 -6.96
CA ILE A 38 -1.64 3.00 -7.56
C ILE A 38 -2.15 1.61 -7.98
N ILE A 39 -2.86 0.91 -7.08
CA ILE A 39 -3.42 -0.43 -7.37
C ILE A 39 -4.43 -0.39 -8.51
N ASN A 40 -5.30 0.62 -8.54
CA ASN A 40 -6.24 0.80 -9.64
C ASN A 40 -5.52 1.08 -10.96
N GLY A 41 -4.45 1.89 -10.91
CA GLY A 41 -3.57 2.11 -12.06
C GLY A 41 -3.01 0.81 -12.62
N LEU A 42 -2.41 -0.03 -11.76
CA LEU A 42 -1.86 -1.34 -12.13
C LEU A 42 -2.94 -2.28 -12.69
N LYS A 43 -4.11 -2.32 -12.04
CA LYS A 43 -5.25 -3.13 -12.48
C LYS A 43 -5.73 -2.75 -13.87
N CYS A 44 -5.77 -1.46 -14.20
CA CYS A 44 -6.10 -0.98 -15.56
C CYS A 44 -5.11 -1.46 -16.63
N TYR A 45 -3.89 -1.83 -16.25
CA TYR A 45 -2.89 -2.40 -17.15
C TYR A 45 -2.82 -3.93 -17.11
N GLY A 46 -3.73 -4.60 -16.38
CA GLY A 46 -3.83 -6.06 -16.32
C GLY A 46 -3.05 -6.71 -15.18
N GLU A 47 -2.40 -5.92 -14.33
CA GLU A 47 -1.66 -6.44 -13.17
C GLU A 47 -2.62 -6.69 -12.00
N ILE A 48 -2.69 -7.94 -11.54
CA ILE A 48 -3.56 -8.36 -10.44
C ILE A 48 -2.71 -8.69 -9.23
N TYR A 49 -2.99 -8.02 -8.11
CA TYR A 49 -2.29 -8.22 -6.85
C TYR A 49 -3.22 -8.90 -5.84
N PRO A 50 -2.84 -10.06 -5.28
CA PRO A 50 -3.62 -10.70 -4.22
C PRO A 50 -3.72 -9.80 -2.99
N ASN A 51 -4.88 -9.82 -2.32
CA ASN A 51 -5.13 -9.02 -1.11
C ASN A 51 -4.04 -9.20 -0.04
N GLU A 52 -3.55 -10.42 0.14
CA GLU A 52 -2.49 -10.74 1.09
C GLU A 52 -1.18 -9.99 0.78
N LYS A 53 -0.82 -9.86 -0.51
CA LYS A 53 0.34 -9.08 -0.97
C LYS A 53 0.14 -7.59 -0.73
N LEU A 54 -1.07 -7.09 -0.95
CA LEU A 54 -1.43 -5.69 -0.70
C LEU A 54 -1.36 -5.34 0.79
N VAL A 55 -1.94 -6.19 1.65
CA VAL A 55 -1.89 -6.00 3.11
C VAL A 55 -0.44 -5.99 3.61
N ARG A 56 0.38 -6.96 3.19
CA ARG A 56 1.82 -6.97 3.53
C ARG A 56 2.54 -5.71 3.06
N LYS A 57 2.20 -5.21 1.86
CA LYS A 57 2.81 -3.99 1.32
C LYS A 57 2.49 -2.80 2.20
N ILE A 58 1.21 -2.61 2.55
CA ILE A 58 0.76 -1.50 3.41
C ILE A 58 1.44 -1.57 4.77
N LEU A 59 1.48 -2.75 5.41
CA LEU A 59 2.14 -2.93 6.71
C LEU A 59 3.62 -2.52 6.67
N ARG A 60 4.35 -2.88 5.62
CA ARG A 60 5.76 -2.49 5.43
C ARG A 60 5.96 -1.02 5.08
N SER A 61 4.91 -0.34 4.62
CA SER A 61 4.94 1.08 4.25
C SER A 61 4.63 2.00 5.43
N LEU A 62 4.17 1.46 6.56
CA LEU A 62 3.89 2.24 7.78
C LEU A 62 5.20 2.64 8.50
N PRO A 63 5.22 3.77 9.21
CA PRO A 63 6.35 4.15 10.04
C PRO A 63 6.52 3.17 11.21
N LYS A 64 7.77 2.99 11.68
CA LYS A 64 8.08 2.12 12.84
C LYS A 64 7.30 2.48 14.12
N SER A 65 6.93 3.76 14.28
CA SER A 65 6.07 4.20 15.40
C SER A 65 4.69 3.54 15.40
N TRP A 66 4.21 3.08 14.24
CA TRP A 66 2.97 2.31 14.13
C TRP A 66 3.17 0.83 14.48
N GLU A 67 4.34 0.25 14.20
CA GLU A 67 4.68 -1.12 14.63
C GLU A 67 4.64 -1.25 16.15
N ALA A 68 5.08 -0.21 16.88
CA ALA A 68 4.99 -0.15 18.34
C ALA A 68 3.53 -0.19 18.82
N LYS A 69 2.62 0.59 18.22
CA LYS A 69 1.18 0.54 18.56
C LYS A 69 0.53 -0.81 18.26
N VAL A 70 0.92 -1.47 17.17
CA VAL A 70 0.43 -2.82 16.84
C VAL A 70 0.99 -3.88 17.81
N THR A 71 2.18 -3.67 18.37
CA THR A 71 2.86 -4.62 19.26
C THR A 71 2.48 -4.44 20.73
N THR A 72 2.26 -3.21 21.21
CA THR A 72 1.68 -2.97 22.54
C THR A 72 0.29 -3.60 22.68
N ASN A 73 -0.44 -3.78 21.57
CA ASN A 73 -1.69 -4.53 21.56
C ASN A 73 -1.52 -6.06 21.50
N LYS A 74 -0.29 -6.60 21.37
CA LYS A 74 -0.04 -8.05 21.32
C LYS A 74 0.24 -8.67 22.67
N GLU A 75 0.66 -7.90 23.68
CA GLU A 75 0.80 -8.41 25.06
C GLU A 75 -0.56 -8.65 25.74
N THR A 76 -1.64 -8.16 25.13
CA THR A 76 -3.02 -8.55 25.46
C THR A 76 -3.77 -9.03 24.21
N GLY A 77 -3.23 -10.06 23.56
CA GLY A 77 -4.03 -11.01 22.79
C GLY A 77 -4.29 -10.65 21.33
N PHE A 78 -3.85 -11.54 20.44
CA PHE A 78 -4.35 -11.67 19.08
C PHE A 78 -5.84 -12.10 19.05
N ARG A 79 -6.76 -11.21 19.43
CA ARG A 79 -8.19 -11.36 19.13
C ARG A 79 -8.76 -10.03 18.64
N ASN A 80 -9.33 -10.08 17.44
CA ASN A 80 -10.21 -9.07 16.83
C ASN A 80 -9.54 -7.82 16.24
N ILE A 81 -8.98 -7.97 15.05
CA ILE A 81 -9.17 -6.94 14.00
C ILE A 81 -10.53 -7.20 13.36
N ASN A 82 -11.59 -6.69 14.01
CA ASN A 82 -12.87 -6.48 13.34
C ASN A 82 -12.73 -5.20 12.51
N PHE A 83 -12.64 -5.36 11.19
CA PHE A 83 -12.97 -4.27 10.28
C PHE A 83 -14.48 -4.04 10.43
N ARG A 84 -14.83 -2.99 11.20
CA ARG A 84 -16.15 -2.39 11.16
C ARG A 84 -16.26 -1.47 9.94
#